data_AF-A0A2X4V3I2-F1
#
_entry.id   AF-A0A2X4V3I2-F1
#
_cell.length_a   1.000
_cell.length_b   1.000
_cell.length_c   1.000
_cell.angle_alpha   90.00
_cell.angle_beta   90.00
_cell.angle_gamma   90.00
#
_symmetry.space_group_name_H-M   'P 1'
#
loop_
_entity.id
_entity.type
_entity.pdbx_description
1 polymer ?
#
loop_
_entity_poly.entity_id
_entity_poly.type
_entity_poly.pdbx_seq_one_letter_code
_entity_poly.pdbx_strand_id
1 'polypeptide(L)'
;MCLGASCSHALSASAIPAAVPEKVEDLAAVEKDVMLCPQCDLVVELPTLSEGKKAVCPRCHTTLTARWVEPSLQPICFAISALIMMVFANLFPFVNMRVSGIYSQIYLIEIPKVMVGDNYTSLATLFVIFVQLIPAFCMTAIVMLCLKVKLPYRLKVVMGRAIYLAKVWCMVEIFLVGVLVSFVKLMAYGDVGIGASFIPYCLFCLLQVRAFQCMDRHWFWQNIQPAPALPHEPKIGTSGLSQGLRSCPCCLAILPADEYRCPRCFTTGYARRKNSLQWTLALLLTSVMLYIPANILPIMITEVLGDPQASNIMSGVILLWKDGSYPVAMVIFIASIMVPTLKILAIGWLCYDASGRGKKIGRHERQKMHLVYEVVEFVGRWSMIDVFVIGVLSALVRIGRLMSVYPDIGAILFAMVVILTMIAAMMFDPRLLWDRTRPELTNE
;
A
#
# COMPACT_ATOMS: atom_id res chain seq x y z
N MET A 1 -30.91 -77.20 48.31
CA MET A 1 -29.65 -76.73 48.92
C MET A 1 -28.86 -75.99 47.85
N CYS A 2 -28.68 -74.67 48.06
CA CYS A 2 -27.99 -73.64 47.26
C CYS A 2 -28.53 -73.34 45.84
N LEU A 3 -29.29 -72.23 45.71
CA LEU A 3 -29.93 -71.72 44.48
C LEU A 3 -29.85 -70.18 44.41
N GLY A 4 -29.52 -69.65 43.21
CA GLY A 4 -30.07 -68.40 42.65
C GLY A 4 -29.23 -67.11 42.71
N ALA A 5 -28.82 -66.60 41.54
CA ALA A 5 -29.25 -65.30 40.98
C ALA A 5 -28.47 -64.92 39.68
N SER A 6 -29.24 -64.79 38.59
CA SER A 6 -28.90 -64.29 37.25
C SER A 6 -28.80 -62.75 37.28
N CYS A 7 -28.18 -62.02 36.34
CA CYS A 7 -28.62 -61.71 34.96
C CYS A 7 -27.77 -60.48 34.52
N SER A 8 -27.44 -60.13 33.27
CA SER A 8 -27.76 -60.61 31.93
C SER A 8 -27.08 -59.71 30.88
N HIS A 9 -26.58 -60.31 29.78
CA HIS A 9 -26.63 -59.92 28.33
C HIS A 9 -26.43 -58.45 27.88
N ALA A 10 -25.84 -58.10 26.72
CA ALA A 10 -25.18 -58.79 25.60
C ALA A 10 -24.51 -57.71 24.70
N LEU A 11 -23.45 -58.07 23.96
CA LEU A 11 -22.82 -57.26 22.92
C LEU A 11 -23.44 -57.52 21.54
N SER A 12 -23.61 -56.48 20.70
CA SER A 12 -23.18 -56.49 19.29
C SER A 12 -23.25 -55.12 18.60
N ALA A 13 -22.37 -54.96 17.60
CA ALA A 13 -22.45 -54.10 16.42
C ALA A 13 -21.91 -52.65 16.47
N SER A 14 -20.99 -52.43 15.53
CA SER A 14 -20.25 -51.24 15.16
C SER A 14 -21.10 -50.09 14.61
N ALA A 15 -20.93 -48.90 15.18
CA ALA A 15 -21.30 -47.62 14.58
C ALA A 15 -20.25 -46.55 14.94
N ILE A 16 -19.97 -45.71 13.95
CA ILE A 16 -19.10 -44.51 13.99
C ILE A 16 -19.42 -43.62 15.20
N PRO A 17 -18.45 -43.13 16.01
CA PRO A 17 -18.65 -41.94 16.81
C PRO A 17 -18.08 -40.74 16.02
N ALA A 18 -18.90 -39.80 15.53
CA ALA A 18 -19.72 -38.83 16.25
C ALA A 18 -18.89 -37.83 17.08
N ALA A 19 -19.08 -36.56 16.72
CA ALA A 19 -18.95 -35.34 17.51
C ALA A 19 -17.53 -34.88 17.94
N VAL A 20 -17.08 -33.83 17.26
CA VAL A 20 -16.11 -32.84 17.76
C VAL A 20 -16.72 -32.17 19.01
N PRO A 21 -16.04 -32.11 20.16
CA PRO A 21 -16.60 -31.50 21.35
C PRO A 21 -16.60 -29.97 21.23
N GLU A 22 -17.81 -29.43 21.16
CA GLU A 22 -18.15 -28.02 21.35
C GLU A 22 -18.27 -27.76 22.86
N LYS A 23 -17.22 -27.17 23.45
CA LYS A 23 -17.21 -26.30 24.65
C LYS A 23 -15.80 -26.19 25.23
N VAL A 24 -15.19 -25.01 25.05
CA VAL A 24 -14.11 -24.51 25.91
C VAL A 24 -14.53 -23.11 26.36
N GLU A 25 -15.52 -23.08 27.25
CA GLU A 25 -15.79 -21.94 28.14
C GLU A 25 -15.61 -22.48 29.56
N ASP A 26 -14.41 -22.28 30.11
CA ASP A 26 -14.20 -21.68 31.43
C ASP A 26 -12.72 -21.80 31.85
N LEU A 27 -12.18 -20.69 32.38
CA LEU A 27 -10.89 -20.53 33.07
C LEU A 27 -9.61 -20.56 32.22
N ALA A 28 -9.51 -19.66 31.24
CA ALA A 28 -8.21 -19.08 30.88
C ALA A 28 -8.11 -17.72 31.57
N ALA A 29 -7.07 -17.51 32.38
CA ALA A 29 -6.65 -16.17 32.77
C ALA A 29 -6.67 -15.30 31.50
N VAL A 30 -7.38 -14.17 31.52
CA VAL A 30 -7.43 -13.25 30.38
C VAL A 30 -6.01 -12.74 30.18
N GLU A 31 -5.25 -13.43 29.34
CA GLU A 31 -3.91 -13.05 28.95
C GLU A 31 -4.06 -11.70 28.25
N LYS A 32 -3.58 -10.65 28.91
CA LYS A 32 -3.71 -9.28 28.43
C LYS A 32 -2.97 -9.17 27.11
N ASP A 33 -3.69 -9.05 25.99
CA ASP A 33 -3.08 -8.89 24.67
C ASP A 33 -2.50 -7.46 24.58
N VAL A 34 -1.18 -7.34 24.69
CA VAL A 34 -0.48 -6.06 24.67
C VAL A 34 0.15 -5.84 23.29
N MET A 35 0.05 -4.62 22.78
CA MET A 35 0.67 -4.21 21.52
C MET A 35 1.46 -2.91 21.67
N LEU A 36 2.60 -2.81 20.99
CA LEU A 36 3.29 -1.53 20.78
C LEU A 36 2.75 -0.83 19.53
N CYS A 37 2.39 0.45 19.66
CA CYS A 37 1.98 1.23 18.51
C CYS A 37 3.14 1.40 17.50
N PRO A 38 2.97 1.04 16.21
CA PRO A 38 4.04 1.14 15.22
C PRO A 38 4.46 2.58 14.91
N GLN A 39 3.61 3.58 15.21
CA GLN A 39 3.83 4.99 14.88
C GLN A 39 4.42 5.81 16.05
N CYS A 40 3.92 5.63 17.27
CA CYS A 40 4.34 6.42 18.43
C CYS A 40 5.03 5.62 19.55
N ASP A 41 5.22 4.31 19.34
CA ASP A 41 5.88 3.37 20.27
C ASP A 41 5.23 3.22 21.65
N LEU A 42 4.00 3.68 21.83
CA LEU A 42 3.25 3.54 23.08
C LEU A 42 2.84 2.08 23.28
N VAL A 43 3.05 1.55 24.49
CA VAL A 43 2.49 0.27 24.93
C VAL A 43 1.01 0.44 25.25
N VAL A 44 0.17 -0.31 24.55
CA VAL A 44 -1.29 -0.27 24.67
C VAL A 44 -1.82 -1.67 24.94
N GLU A 45 -2.69 -1.80 25.95
CA GLU A 45 -3.48 -3.00 26.18
C GLU A 45 -4.67 -3.03 25.21
N LEU A 46 -4.83 -4.14 24.50
CA LEU A 46 -5.93 -4.31 23.55
C LEU A 46 -7.18 -4.76 24.30
N PRO A 47 -8.30 -4.02 24.18
CA PRO A 47 -9.57 -4.50 24.71
C PRO A 47 -10.06 -5.71 23.91
N THR A 48 -10.91 -6.54 24.50
CA THR A 48 -11.61 -7.60 23.76
C THR A 48 -12.52 -6.98 22.71
N LEU A 49 -12.10 -7.05 21.44
CA LEU A 49 -12.84 -6.47 20.32
C LEU A 49 -14.00 -7.40 19.92
N SER A 50 -15.21 -6.84 19.85
CA SER A 50 -16.33 -7.48 19.15
C SER A 50 -16.13 -7.38 17.63
N GLU A 51 -16.84 -8.21 16.87
CA GLU A 51 -16.80 -8.15 15.41
C GLU A 51 -17.22 -6.77 14.88
N GLY A 52 -16.55 -6.32 13.82
CA GLY A 52 -16.77 -5.01 13.20
C GLY A 52 -16.12 -3.82 13.93
N LYS A 53 -15.48 -4.02 15.08
CA LYS A 53 -14.81 -2.94 15.83
C LYS A 53 -13.30 -2.88 15.57
N LYS A 54 -12.73 -1.68 15.72
CA LYS A 54 -11.29 -1.40 15.58
C LYS A 54 -10.72 -0.80 16.87
N ALA A 55 -9.49 -1.15 17.19
CA ALA A 55 -8.70 -0.53 18.26
C ALA A 55 -7.83 0.58 17.70
N VAL A 56 -7.78 1.71 18.42
CA VAL A 56 -7.05 2.92 18.01
C VAL A 56 -6.11 3.34 19.13
N CYS A 57 -4.90 3.78 18.78
CA CYS A 57 -3.93 4.28 19.76
C CYS A 57 -4.42 5.58 20.41
N PRO A 58 -4.42 5.70 21.75
CA PRO A 58 -4.88 6.92 22.44
C PRO A 58 -3.94 8.12 22.29
N ARG A 59 -2.70 7.94 21.80
CA ARG A 59 -1.70 9.01 21.65
C ARG A 59 -1.65 9.60 20.24
N CYS A 60 -1.58 8.75 19.23
CA CYS A 60 -1.43 9.16 17.82
C CYS A 60 -2.67 8.88 16.95
N HIS A 61 -3.69 8.22 17.50
CA HIS A 61 -4.91 7.85 16.77
C HIS A 61 -4.71 6.89 15.58
N THR A 62 -3.54 6.28 15.43
CA THR A 62 -3.32 5.20 14.46
C THR A 62 -4.14 3.97 14.84
N THR A 63 -4.76 3.32 13.83
CA THR A 63 -5.46 2.05 14.01
C THR A 63 -4.45 0.93 14.30
N LEU A 64 -4.62 0.22 15.42
CA LEU A 64 -3.72 -0.86 15.85
C LEU A 64 -4.11 -2.21 15.27
N THR A 65 -5.38 -2.58 15.46
CA THR A 65 -5.98 -3.83 14.96
C THR A 65 -7.46 -3.61 14.68
N ALA A 66 -8.01 -4.32 13.70
CA ALA A 66 -9.44 -4.35 13.41
C ALA A 66 -9.95 -5.79 13.37
N ARG A 67 -11.06 -6.05 14.07
CA ARG A 67 -11.71 -7.36 14.05
C ARG A 67 -12.82 -7.38 13.01
N TRP A 68 -12.54 -7.97 11.85
CA TRP A 68 -13.53 -8.18 10.80
C TRP A 68 -14.41 -9.39 11.08
N VAL A 69 -15.64 -9.37 10.55
CA VAL A 69 -16.53 -10.55 10.51
C VAL A 69 -15.87 -11.57 9.59
N GLU A 70 -15.75 -12.83 10.02
CA GLU A 70 -15.11 -13.91 9.23
C GLU A 70 -13.72 -13.56 8.64
N PRO A 71 -12.71 -13.32 9.48
CA PRO A 71 -11.41 -12.77 9.05
C PRO A 71 -10.60 -13.67 8.10
N SER A 72 -10.93 -14.97 8.00
CA SER A 72 -10.36 -15.88 7.00
C SER A 72 -11.10 -15.86 5.67
N LEU A 73 -12.43 -15.85 5.67
CA LEU A 73 -13.24 -16.08 4.47
C LEU A 73 -13.37 -14.81 3.62
N GLN A 74 -13.64 -13.66 4.24
CA GLN A 74 -13.85 -12.40 3.50
C GLN A 74 -12.65 -12.02 2.62
N PRO A 75 -11.39 -12.02 3.11
CA PRO A 75 -10.25 -11.69 2.26
C PRO A 75 -10.09 -12.67 1.09
N ILE A 76 -10.44 -13.95 1.26
CA ILE A 76 -10.37 -14.95 0.19
C ILE A 76 -11.41 -14.63 -0.90
N CYS A 77 -12.67 -14.42 -0.52
CA CYS A 77 -13.74 -14.12 -1.46
C CYS A 77 -13.43 -12.86 -2.29
N PHE A 78 -12.95 -11.80 -1.63
CA PHE A 78 -12.52 -10.59 -2.34
C PHE A 78 -11.30 -10.82 -3.23
N ALA A 79 -10.29 -11.56 -2.76
CA ALA A 79 -9.08 -11.81 -3.55
C ALA A 79 -9.34 -12.70 -4.78
N ILE A 80 -10.16 -13.75 -4.66
CA ILE A 80 -10.56 -14.59 -5.80
C ILE A 80 -11.37 -13.77 -6.80
N SER A 81 -12.36 -13.00 -6.33
CA SER A 81 -13.17 -12.14 -7.19
C SER A 81 -12.29 -11.09 -7.91
N ALA A 82 -11.33 -10.50 -7.20
CA ALA A 82 -10.36 -9.57 -7.78
C ALA A 82 -9.51 -10.23 -8.87
N LEU A 83 -8.99 -11.45 -8.66
CA LEU A 83 -8.23 -12.18 -9.68
C LEU A 83 -9.06 -12.46 -10.94
N ILE A 84 -10.32 -12.87 -10.78
CA ILE A 84 -11.23 -13.10 -11.91
C ILE A 84 -11.47 -11.79 -12.67
N MET A 85 -11.77 -10.70 -11.95
CA MET A 85 -11.97 -9.39 -12.56
C MET A 85 -10.71 -8.87 -13.28
N MET A 86 -9.52 -9.13 -12.74
CA MET A 86 -8.25 -8.80 -13.40
C MET A 86 -8.03 -9.60 -14.69
N VAL A 87 -8.46 -10.85 -14.74
CA VAL A 87 -8.42 -11.66 -15.98
C VAL A 87 -9.38 -11.08 -17.01
N PHE A 88 -10.62 -10.78 -16.64
CA PHE A 88 -11.57 -10.12 -17.55
C PHE A 88 -11.09 -8.74 -17.99
N ALA A 89 -10.43 -7.98 -17.11
CA ALA A 89 -9.86 -6.68 -17.46
C ALA A 89 -8.81 -6.76 -18.59
N ASN A 90 -8.12 -7.90 -18.72
CA ASN A 90 -7.10 -8.13 -19.74
C ASN A 90 -7.65 -8.77 -21.04
N LEU A 91 -8.83 -9.39 -21.00
CA LEU A 91 -9.39 -10.15 -22.13
C LEU A 91 -10.21 -9.29 -23.11
N PHE A 92 -10.79 -8.18 -22.65
CA PHE A 92 -11.66 -7.33 -23.47
C PHE A 92 -11.03 -5.95 -23.76
N PRO A 93 -11.48 -5.25 -24.81
CA PRO A 93 -11.04 -3.89 -25.11
C PRO A 93 -11.25 -2.95 -23.92
N PHE A 94 -10.20 -2.22 -23.56
CA PHE A 94 -10.18 -1.31 -22.40
C PHE A 94 -10.69 0.07 -22.77
N VAL A 95 -10.23 0.59 -23.90
CA VAL A 95 -10.65 1.90 -24.43
C VAL A 95 -10.89 1.76 -25.92
N ASN A 96 -11.96 2.39 -26.39
CA ASN A 96 -12.28 2.52 -27.80
C ASN A 96 -12.14 3.99 -28.19
N MET A 97 -11.47 4.28 -29.29
CA MET A 97 -11.34 5.63 -29.80
C MET A 97 -11.83 5.68 -31.24
N ARG A 98 -12.66 6.67 -31.56
CA ARG A 98 -13.06 6.96 -32.94
C ARG A 98 -12.54 8.34 -33.33
N VAL A 99 -11.61 8.36 -34.28
CA VAL A 99 -11.08 9.61 -34.86
C VAL A 99 -11.18 9.54 -36.36
N SER A 100 -11.83 10.53 -36.98
CA SER A 100 -11.93 10.66 -38.44
C SER A 100 -12.43 9.38 -39.15
N GLY A 101 -13.37 8.66 -38.51
CA GLY A 101 -13.97 7.43 -39.06
C GLY A 101 -13.18 6.15 -38.83
N ILE A 102 -11.95 6.22 -38.30
CA ILE A 102 -11.13 5.05 -37.93
C ILE A 102 -11.45 4.64 -36.49
N TYR A 103 -11.73 3.36 -36.30
CA TYR A 103 -11.93 2.75 -34.99
C TYR A 103 -10.62 2.13 -34.51
N SER A 104 -10.13 2.59 -33.36
CA SER A 104 -9.00 1.97 -32.66
C SER A 104 -9.48 1.42 -31.32
N GLN A 105 -9.12 0.17 -31.03
CA GLN A 105 -9.41 -0.48 -29.75
C GLN A 105 -8.09 -0.83 -29.10
N ILE A 106 -7.97 -0.56 -27.80
CA ILE A 106 -6.74 -0.81 -27.06
C ILE A 106 -7.05 -1.69 -25.85
N TYR A 107 -6.32 -2.79 -25.73
CA TYR A 107 -6.39 -3.71 -24.60
C TYR A 107 -5.42 -3.28 -23.49
N LEU A 108 -5.72 -3.62 -22.24
CA LEU A 108 -4.88 -3.25 -21.08
C LEU A 108 -3.43 -3.75 -21.23
N ILE A 109 -3.25 -4.96 -21.75
CA ILE A 109 -1.92 -5.57 -21.96
C ILE A 109 -1.16 -4.99 -23.16
N GLU A 110 -1.82 -4.24 -24.03
CA GLU A 110 -1.18 -3.59 -25.18
C GLU A 110 -0.49 -2.28 -24.80
N ILE A 111 -0.98 -1.59 -23.76
CA ILE A 111 -0.40 -0.34 -23.25
C ILE A 111 1.13 -0.46 -23.07
N PRO A 112 1.66 -1.43 -22.29
CA PRO A 112 3.11 -1.57 -22.15
C PRO A 112 3.81 -2.04 -23.44
N LYS A 113 3.15 -2.82 -24.31
CA LYS A 113 3.75 -3.27 -25.59
C LYS A 113 3.99 -2.09 -26.52
N VAL A 114 3.06 -1.14 -26.56
CA VAL A 114 3.19 0.11 -27.31
C VAL A 114 4.39 0.90 -26.81
N MET A 115 4.50 1.10 -25.49
CA MET A 115 5.60 1.84 -24.87
C MET A 115 6.98 1.21 -25.13
N VAL A 116 7.07 -0.12 -25.20
CA VAL A 116 8.31 -0.83 -25.58
C VAL A 116 8.68 -0.57 -27.03
N GLY A 117 7.70 -0.51 -27.94
CA GLY A 117 7.92 -0.21 -29.35
C GLY A 117 8.58 1.16 -29.58
N ASP A 118 8.42 2.08 -28.63
CA ASP A 118 8.95 3.45 -28.68
C ASP A 118 10.25 3.65 -27.92
N ASN A 119 10.96 2.57 -27.56
CA ASN A 119 12.19 2.59 -26.73
C ASN A 119 12.00 3.03 -25.26
N TYR A 120 10.77 3.08 -24.74
CA TYR A 120 10.49 3.42 -23.34
C TYR A 120 10.21 2.18 -22.48
N THR A 121 11.09 1.18 -22.60
CA THR A 121 11.00 -0.10 -21.88
C THR A 121 10.95 0.07 -20.35
N SER A 122 11.59 1.10 -19.80
CA SER A 122 11.60 1.38 -18.36
C SER A 122 10.19 1.65 -17.82
N LEU A 123 9.45 2.57 -18.45
CA LEU A 123 8.08 2.91 -18.04
C LEU A 123 7.12 1.73 -18.25
N ALA A 124 7.26 1.01 -19.36
CA ALA A 124 6.49 -0.22 -19.61
C ALA A 124 6.71 -1.27 -18.51
N THR A 125 7.95 -1.43 -18.06
CA THR A 125 8.31 -2.36 -16.99
C THR A 125 7.68 -1.95 -15.66
N LEU A 126 7.72 -0.66 -15.30
CA LEU A 126 7.06 -0.14 -14.10
C LEU A 126 5.55 -0.40 -14.12
N PHE A 127 4.91 -0.19 -15.28
CA PHE A 127 3.50 -0.47 -15.46
C PHE A 127 3.18 -1.96 -15.21
N VAL A 128 3.87 -2.88 -15.89
CA VAL A 128 3.65 -4.33 -15.73
C VAL A 128 3.88 -4.77 -14.28
N ILE A 129 4.91 -4.25 -13.62
CA ILE A 129 5.22 -4.60 -12.24
C ILE A 129 4.14 -4.10 -11.27
N PHE A 130 3.78 -2.81 -11.30
CA PHE A 130 2.91 -2.19 -10.28
C PHE A 130 1.41 -2.35 -10.53
N VAL A 131 1.00 -2.49 -11.80
CA VAL A 131 -0.42 -2.58 -12.18
C VAL A 131 -0.86 -4.03 -12.39
N GLN A 132 0.04 -4.92 -12.81
CA GLN A 132 -0.30 -6.30 -13.13
C GLN A 132 0.33 -7.34 -12.18
N LEU A 133 1.67 -7.43 -12.13
CA LEU A 133 2.37 -8.53 -11.45
C LEU A 133 2.21 -8.48 -9.92
N ILE A 134 2.47 -7.33 -9.29
CA ILE A 134 2.37 -7.18 -7.84
C ILE A 134 0.93 -7.39 -7.33
N PRO A 135 -0.11 -6.78 -7.93
CA PRO A 135 -1.50 -7.06 -7.56
C PRO A 135 -1.89 -8.52 -7.69
N ALA A 136 -1.51 -9.17 -8.82
CA ALA A 136 -1.75 -10.59 -9.04
C ALA A 136 -1.11 -11.44 -7.93
N PHE A 137 0.18 -11.20 -7.66
CA PHE A 137 0.92 -11.88 -6.60
C PHE A 137 0.25 -11.69 -5.23
N CYS A 138 -0.12 -10.46 -4.87
CA CYS A 138 -0.77 -10.16 -3.60
C CYS A 138 -2.10 -10.92 -3.45
N MET A 139 -2.97 -10.90 -4.46
CA MET A 139 -4.26 -11.59 -4.38
C MET A 139 -4.07 -13.11 -4.29
N THR A 140 -3.20 -13.70 -5.11
CA THR A 140 -2.89 -15.13 -5.04
C THR A 140 -2.31 -15.53 -3.68
N ALA A 141 -1.40 -14.71 -3.14
CA ALA A 141 -0.78 -14.97 -1.85
C ALA A 141 -1.79 -14.89 -0.69
N ILE A 142 -2.73 -13.94 -0.73
CA ILE A 142 -3.83 -13.84 0.25
C ILE A 142 -4.68 -15.12 0.20
N VAL A 143 -5.10 -15.57 -0.99
CA VAL A 143 -5.89 -16.79 -1.14
C VAL A 143 -5.14 -18.00 -0.57
N MET A 144 -3.88 -18.20 -0.95
CA MET A 144 -3.08 -19.34 -0.48
C MET A 144 -2.87 -19.36 1.04
N LEU A 145 -2.65 -18.20 1.66
CA LEU A 145 -2.37 -18.10 3.10
C LEU A 145 -3.64 -18.23 3.94
N CYS A 146 -4.75 -17.63 3.52
CA CYS A 146 -6.02 -17.69 4.25
C CYS A 146 -6.75 -19.03 4.06
N LEU A 147 -6.59 -19.71 2.91
CA LEU A 147 -7.16 -21.05 2.66
C LEU A 147 -6.44 -22.16 3.46
N LYS A 148 -5.47 -21.82 4.32
CA LYS A 148 -4.68 -22.74 5.16
C LYS A 148 -4.11 -23.93 4.38
N VAL A 149 -3.71 -23.71 3.13
CA VAL A 149 -3.05 -24.74 2.30
C VAL A 149 -1.82 -25.27 3.05
N LYS A 150 -1.54 -26.57 2.90
CA LYS A 150 -0.37 -27.25 3.49
C LYS A 150 0.93 -26.74 2.83
N LEU A 151 1.35 -25.54 3.21
CA LEU A 151 2.58 -24.90 2.78
C LEU A 151 3.65 -25.02 3.88
N PRO A 152 4.93 -25.20 3.53
CA PRO A 152 6.00 -25.18 4.51
C PRO A 152 6.05 -23.82 5.20
N TYR A 153 6.33 -23.82 6.51
CA TYR A 153 6.32 -22.62 7.34
C TYR A 153 7.20 -21.48 6.79
N ARG A 154 8.39 -21.80 6.26
CA ARG A 154 9.27 -20.80 5.63
C ARG A 154 8.59 -20.06 4.47
N LEU A 155 7.83 -20.77 3.65
CA LEU A 155 7.13 -20.17 2.52
C LEU A 155 5.99 -19.25 3.00
N LYS A 156 5.23 -19.66 4.03
CA LYS A 156 4.21 -18.80 4.66
C LYS A 156 4.80 -17.49 5.18
N VAL A 157 5.97 -17.56 5.83
CA VAL A 157 6.68 -16.37 6.34
C VAL A 157 7.17 -15.48 5.19
N VAL A 158 7.76 -16.06 4.14
CA VAL A 158 8.23 -15.30 2.97
C VAL A 158 7.07 -14.60 2.26
N MET A 159 5.96 -15.32 2.02
CA MET A 159 4.76 -14.74 1.41
C MET A 159 4.15 -13.65 2.28
N GLY A 160 4.02 -13.88 3.60
CA GLY A 160 3.55 -12.86 4.54
C GLY A 160 4.40 -11.59 4.49
N ARG A 161 5.73 -11.73 4.51
CA ARG A 161 6.66 -10.58 4.34
C ARG A 161 6.45 -9.86 3.01
N ALA A 162 6.36 -10.63 1.93
CA ALA A 162 6.24 -10.09 0.58
C ALA A 162 4.92 -9.32 0.40
N ILE A 163 3.79 -9.80 0.93
CA ILE A 163 2.50 -9.11 0.88
C ILE A 163 2.58 -7.71 1.49
N TYR A 164 3.16 -7.58 2.70
CA TYR A 164 3.21 -6.26 3.36
C TYR A 164 4.15 -5.28 2.66
N LEU A 165 5.23 -5.77 2.03
CA LEU A 165 6.08 -4.93 1.19
C LEU A 165 5.33 -4.53 -0.09
N ALA A 166 4.78 -5.50 -0.80
CA ALA A 166 4.12 -5.34 -2.10
C ALA A 166 2.82 -4.52 -2.03
N LYS A 167 2.12 -4.51 -0.89
CA LYS A 167 0.91 -3.70 -0.66
C LYS A 167 1.15 -2.21 -0.93
N VAL A 168 2.33 -1.68 -0.58
CA VAL A 168 2.66 -0.26 -0.77
C VAL A 168 2.92 0.08 -2.24
N TRP A 169 3.23 -0.93 -3.05
CA TRP A 169 3.53 -0.81 -4.48
C TRP A 169 2.37 -1.24 -5.39
N CYS A 170 1.23 -1.62 -4.82
CA CYS A 170 -0.01 -1.83 -5.59
C CYS A 170 -0.58 -0.48 -5.99
N MET A 171 -0.53 -0.14 -7.28
CA MET A 171 -0.92 1.17 -7.80
C MET A 171 -2.08 1.10 -8.79
N VAL A 172 -2.92 0.06 -8.68
CA VAL A 172 -4.00 -0.26 -9.65
C VAL A 172 -5.05 0.83 -9.69
N GLU A 173 -5.46 1.31 -8.52
CA GLU A 173 -6.42 2.40 -8.35
C GLU A 173 -5.86 3.75 -8.80
N ILE A 174 -4.53 3.93 -8.68
CA ILE A 174 -3.86 5.15 -9.15
C ILE A 174 -3.80 5.17 -10.67
N PHE A 175 -3.53 4.01 -11.28
CA PHE A 175 -3.66 3.85 -12.72
C PHE A 175 -5.09 4.11 -13.21
N LEU A 176 -6.13 3.62 -12.51
CA LEU A 176 -7.52 3.91 -12.87
C LEU A 176 -7.80 5.41 -12.93
N VAL A 177 -7.35 6.17 -11.92
CA VAL A 177 -7.47 7.63 -11.91
C VAL A 177 -6.68 8.25 -13.07
N GLY A 178 -5.47 7.76 -13.35
CA GLY A 178 -4.67 8.21 -14.50
C GLY A 178 -5.36 7.98 -15.85
N VAL A 179 -6.05 6.85 -16.04
CA VAL A 179 -6.87 6.58 -17.23
C VAL A 179 -8.02 7.59 -17.34
N LEU A 180 -8.74 7.84 -16.25
CA LEU A 180 -9.84 8.80 -16.21
C LEU A 180 -9.37 10.23 -16.56
N VAL A 181 -8.24 10.67 -15.99
CA VAL A 181 -7.63 11.97 -16.33
C VAL A 181 -7.21 12.01 -17.80
N SER A 182 -6.65 10.91 -18.32
CA SER A 182 -6.29 10.79 -19.74
C SER A 182 -7.52 10.90 -20.63
N PHE A 183 -8.66 10.32 -20.26
CA PHE A 183 -9.91 10.46 -21.02
C PHE A 183 -10.39 11.90 -21.11
N VAL A 184 -10.35 12.63 -19.98
CA VAL A 184 -10.69 14.06 -19.97
C VAL A 184 -9.81 14.85 -20.92
N LYS A 185 -8.50 14.54 -20.96
CA LYS A 185 -7.57 15.15 -21.92
C LYS A 185 -7.88 14.77 -23.36
N LEU A 186 -8.35 13.54 -23.60
CA LEU A 186 -8.60 13.00 -24.94
C LEU A 186 -9.92 13.41 -25.58
N MET A 187 -10.94 13.75 -24.78
CA MET A 187 -12.22 14.23 -25.29
C MET A 187 -12.09 15.51 -26.14
N ALA A 188 -11.01 16.28 -25.97
CA ALA A 188 -10.70 17.42 -26.82
C ALA A 188 -10.25 17.03 -28.23
N TYR A 189 -9.71 15.82 -28.41
CA TYR A 189 -9.12 15.35 -29.68
C TYR A 189 -10.02 14.38 -30.46
N GLY A 190 -11.04 13.79 -29.84
CA GLY A 190 -11.95 12.86 -30.52
C GLY A 190 -12.97 12.20 -29.60
N ASP A 191 -13.84 11.36 -30.19
CA ASP A 191 -14.85 10.61 -29.45
C ASP A 191 -14.20 9.38 -28.79
N VAL A 192 -14.16 9.38 -27.45
CA VAL A 192 -13.54 8.35 -26.64
C VAL A 192 -14.63 7.54 -25.95
N GLY A 193 -14.73 6.26 -26.35
CA GLY A 193 -15.63 5.30 -25.76
C GLY A 193 -14.95 4.43 -24.70
N ILE A 194 -15.71 4.08 -23.65
CA ILE A 194 -15.27 3.14 -22.63
C ILE A 194 -15.42 1.71 -23.17
N GLY A 195 -14.37 0.89 -23.05
CA GLY A 195 -14.41 -0.51 -23.45
C GLY A 195 -15.03 -1.43 -22.39
N ALA A 196 -15.37 -2.66 -22.78
CA ALA A 196 -16.04 -3.62 -21.91
C ALA A 196 -15.18 -4.05 -20.69
N SER A 197 -13.85 -3.98 -20.77
CA SER A 197 -12.96 -4.32 -19.65
C SER A 197 -12.79 -3.21 -18.61
N PHE A 198 -13.25 -1.99 -18.88
CA PHE A 198 -13.16 -0.89 -17.91
C PHE A 198 -13.94 -1.18 -16.62
N ILE A 199 -15.15 -1.74 -16.73
CA ILE A 199 -15.97 -2.10 -15.56
C ILE A 199 -15.30 -3.22 -14.74
N PRO A 200 -14.88 -4.36 -15.33
CA PRO A 200 -14.06 -5.35 -14.63
C PRO A 200 -12.83 -4.75 -13.95
N TYR A 201 -12.14 -3.80 -14.58
CA TYR A 201 -10.98 -3.14 -13.97
C TYR A 201 -11.37 -2.27 -12.76
N CYS A 202 -12.46 -1.50 -12.84
CA CYS A 202 -13.02 -0.78 -11.70
C CYS A 202 -13.40 -1.70 -10.53
N LEU A 203 -14.05 -2.83 -10.84
CA LEU A 203 -14.39 -3.85 -9.85
C LEU A 203 -13.13 -4.48 -9.25
N PHE A 204 -12.11 -4.75 -10.07
CA PHE A 204 -10.81 -5.23 -9.60
C PHE A 204 -10.18 -4.27 -8.60
N CYS A 205 -10.11 -2.97 -8.90
CA CYS A 205 -9.60 -1.94 -7.97
C CYS A 205 -10.35 -1.99 -6.63
N LEU A 206 -11.70 -2.00 -6.66
CA LEU A 206 -12.53 -1.98 -5.47
C LEU A 206 -12.34 -3.25 -4.62
N LEU A 207 -12.39 -4.43 -5.25
CA LEU A 207 -12.26 -5.71 -4.60
C LEU A 207 -10.86 -5.91 -4.01
N GLN A 208 -9.82 -5.46 -4.72
CA GLN A 208 -8.45 -5.47 -4.21
C GLN A 208 -8.29 -4.61 -2.97
N VAL A 209 -8.80 -3.36 -2.99
CA VAL A 209 -8.76 -2.47 -1.83
C VAL A 209 -9.50 -3.10 -0.64
N ARG A 210 -10.66 -3.70 -0.88
CA ARG A 210 -11.42 -4.43 0.15
C ARG A 210 -10.65 -5.62 0.72
N ALA A 211 -10.02 -6.43 -0.13
CA ALA A 211 -9.18 -7.54 0.32
C ALA A 211 -8.05 -7.06 1.25
N PHE A 212 -7.40 -5.93 0.92
CA PHE A 212 -6.35 -5.33 1.76
C PHE A 212 -6.84 -4.68 3.04
N GLN A 213 -8.10 -4.24 3.11
CA GLN A 213 -8.73 -3.68 4.32
C GLN A 213 -9.17 -4.77 5.29
N CYS A 214 -9.75 -5.86 4.78
CA CYS A 214 -10.17 -7.02 5.57
C CYS A 214 -8.99 -7.80 6.16
N MET A 215 -7.80 -7.67 5.57
CA MET A 215 -6.58 -8.31 6.05
C MET A 215 -5.95 -7.51 7.21
N ASP A 216 -6.34 -7.84 8.43
CA ASP A 216 -5.68 -7.32 9.64
C ASP A 216 -4.30 -7.96 9.85
N ARG A 217 -3.30 -7.12 10.14
CA ARG A 217 -1.90 -7.55 10.25
C ARG A 217 -1.63 -8.37 11.51
N HIS A 218 -2.23 -8.01 12.64
CA HIS A 218 -2.04 -8.71 13.91
C HIS A 218 -2.64 -10.10 13.84
N TRP A 219 -3.91 -10.18 13.43
CA TRP A 219 -4.66 -11.42 13.28
C TRP A 219 -4.00 -12.35 12.25
N PHE A 220 -3.60 -11.82 11.09
CA PHE A 220 -2.99 -12.62 10.03
C PHE A 220 -1.73 -13.34 10.52
N TRP A 221 -0.83 -12.62 11.18
CA TRP A 221 0.38 -13.25 11.70
C TRP A 221 0.07 -14.19 12.87
N GLN A 222 -0.93 -13.91 13.72
CA GLN A 222 -1.31 -14.81 14.83
C GLN A 222 -1.72 -16.18 14.32
N ASN A 223 -2.38 -16.23 13.16
CA ASN A 223 -2.74 -17.49 12.50
C ASN A 223 -1.55 -18.24 11.88
N ILE A 224 -0.46 -17.55 11.51
CA ILE A 224 0.75 -18.21 11.01
C ILE A 224 1.52 -18.84 12.17
N GLN A 225 1.76 -18.05 13.22
CA GLN A 225 2.41 -18.48 14.45
C GLN A 225 2.07 -17.48 15.57
N PRO A 226 1.78 -17.95 16.79
CA PRO A 226 1.55 -17.05 17.93
C PRO A 226 2.77 -16.15 18.18
N ALA A 227 2.52 -15.00 18.82
CA ALA A 227 3.59 -14.09 19.22
C ALA A 227 4.54 -14.80 20.21
N PRO A 228 5.85 -14.50 20.18
CA PRO A 228 6.77 -15.00 21.19
C PRO A 228 6.35 -14.49 22.58
N ALA A 229 6.67 -15.26 23.62
CA ALA A 229 6.43 -14.85 24.99
C ALA A 229 7.15 -13.53 25.31
N LEU A 230 6.47 -12.67 26.09
CA LEU A 230 7.03 -11.40 26.51
C LEU A 230 8.19 -11.63 27.48
N PRO A 231 9.31 -10.88 27.36
CA PRO A 231 10.42 -11.01 28.29
C PRO A 231 9.99 -10.66 29.71
N HIS A 232 9.27 -9.54 29.87
CA HIS A 232 8.73 -9.03 31.14
C HIS A 232 7.35 -8.39 30.87
N GLU A 233 6.52 -8.27 31.90
CA GLU A 233 5.24 -7.57 31.79
C GLU A 233 5.46 -6.07 31.51
N PRO A 234 4.99 -5.56 30.35
CA PRO A 234 5.20 -4.18 29.97
C PRO A 234 4.24 -3.25 30.72
N LYS A 235 4.75 -2.09 31.15
CA LYS A 235 3.98 -1.00 31.74
C LYS A 235 3.19 -0.27 30.65
N ILE A 236 1.87 -0.39 30.73
CA ILE A 236 0.92 0.28 29.84
C ILE A 236 1.09 1.80 29.93
N GLY A 237 0.92 2.51 28.81
CA GLY A 237 0.99 3.97 28.77
C GLY A 237 2.40 4.55 28.74
N THR A 238 3.44 3.71 28.83
CA THR A 238 4.84 4.12 28.65
C THR A 238 5.38 3.67 27.29
N SER A 239 6.47 4.29 26.84
CA SER A 239 7.10 3.94 25.56
C SER A 239 7.73 2.55 25.63
N GLY A 240 7.67 1.79 24.54
CA GLY A 240 8.34 0.50 24.42
C GLY A 240 9.85 0.63 24.58
N LEU A 241 10.43 1.64 23.92
CA LEU A 241 11.87 1.90 23.98
C LEU A 241 12.38 2.16 25.41
N SER A 242 11.62 2.90 26.22
CA SER A 242 12.00 3.17 27.63
C SER A 242 12.01 1.93 28.51
N GLN A 243 11.42 0.83 28.05
CA GLN A 243 11.34 -0.45 28.75
C GLN A 243 12.24 -1.51 28.11
N GLY A 244 13.09 -1.14 27.14
CA GLY A 244 13.92 -2.09 26.41
C GLY A 244 13.11 -3.02 25.49
N LEU A 245 11.95 -2.56 24.97
CA LEU A 245 11.10 -3.30 24.05
C LEU A 245 11.08 -2.66 22.66
N ARG A 246 10.81 -3.47 21.64
CA ARG A 246 10.58 -3.03 20.26
C ARG A 246 9.48 -3.83 19.59
N SER A 247 8.78 -3.21 18.65
CA SER A 247 7.85 -3.89 17.75
C SER A 247 8.56 -4.38 16.48
N CYS A 248 8.25 -5.59 16.02
CA CYS A 248 8.72 -6.07 14.74
C CYS A 248 8.07 -5.31 13.56
N PRO A 249 8.85 -4.72 12.63
CA PRO A 249 8.32 -3.96 11.51
C PRO A 249 7.56 -4.81 10.48
N CYS A 250 7.62 -6.14 10.55
CA CYS A 250 6.86 -7.05 9.69
C CYS A 250 5.67 -7.73 10.37
N CYS A 251 5.84 -8.32 11.56
CA CYS A 251 4.78 -9.11 12.22
C CYS A 251 4.17 -8.49 13.48
N LEU A 252 4.59 -7.28 13.87
CA LEU A 252 4.14 -6.55 15.08
C LEU A 252 4.41 -7.25 16.43
N ALA A 253 5.07 -8.41 16.43
CA ALA A 253 5.50 -9.08 17.65
C ALA A 253 6.37 -8.13 18.49
N ILE A 254 6.18 -8.20 19.81
CA ILE A 254 6.99 -7.48 20.79
C ILE A 254 8.25 -8.31 21.04
N LEU A 255 9.42 -7.67 20.98
CA LEU A 255 10.71 -8.29 21.26
C LEU A 255 11.54 -7.40 22.20
N PRO A 256 12.53 -7.96 22.90
CA PRO A 256 13.60 -7.18 23.51
C PRO A 256 14.27 -6.26 22.49
N ALA A 257 14.68 -5.06 22.92
CA ALA A 257 15.33 -4.06 22.08
C ALA A 257 16.65 -4.55 21.48
N ASP A 258 17.36 -5.42 22.20
CA ASP A 258 18.66 -5.99 21.83
C ASP A 258 18.54 -7.20 20.88
N GLU A 259 17.37 -7.84 20.82
CA GLU A 259 17.16 -8.97 19.92
C GLU A 259 16.87 -8.45 18.52
N TYR A 260 17.83 -8.51 17.59
CA TYR A 260 17.64 -7.93 16.25
C TYR A 260 16.81 -8.80 15.30
N ARG A 261 16.93 -10.13 15.40
CA ARG A 261 16.26 -11.07 14.49
C ARG A 261 14.96 -11.57 15.12
N CYS A 262 13.84 -11.34 14.45
CA CYS A 262 12.56 -11.81 14.96
C CYS A 262 12.44 -13.35 14.84
N PRO A 263 12.06 -14.10 15.91
CA PRO A 263 11.92 -15.55 15.85
C PRO A 263 10.67 -16.00 15.08
N ARG A 264 9.71 -15.10 14.87
CA ARG A 264 8.42 -15.37 14.19
C ARG A 264 8.44 -15.15 12.68
N CYS A 265 9.08 -14.07 12.22
CA CYS A 265 9.11 -13.73 10.78
C CYS A 265 10.53 -13.66 10.20
N PHE A 266 11.55 -13.92 11.02
CA PHE A 266 12.97 -13.83 10.67
C PHE A 266 13.43 -12.47 10.11
N THR A 267 12.61 -11.44 10.23
CA THR A 267 12.97 -10.08 9.83
C THR A 267 13.94 -9.50 10.85
N THR A 268 15.06 -9.00 10.37
CA THR A 268 16.03 -8.25 11.16
C THR A 268 15.56 -6.80 11.31
N GLY A 269 15.58 -6.27 12.52
CA GLY A 269 15.18 -4.90 12.79
C GLY A 269 15.80 -4.38 14.08
N TYR A 270 15.91 -3.06 14.18
CA TYR A 270 16.40 -2.36 15.35
C TYR A 270 15.22 -1.72 16.10
N ALA A 271 15.42 -1.36 17.38
CA ALA A 271 14.40 -0.66 18.17
C ALA A 271 13.98 0.68 17.52
N ARG A 272 14.97 1.42 17.01
CA ARG A 272 14.82 2.54 16.08
C ARG A 272 15.68 2.29 14.86
N ARG A 273 15.18 2.67 13.67
CA ARG A 273 15.95 2.47 12.43
C ARG A 273 17.28 3.24 12.50
N LYS A 274 18.39 2.54 12.33
CA LYS A 274 19.73 3.15 12.30
C LYS A 274 19.84 4.13 11.14
N ASN A 275 20.39 5.31 11.41
CA ASN A 275 20.64 6.36 10.41
C ASN A 275 19.39 6.72 9.56
N SER A 276 18.17 6.54 10.09
CA SER A 276 16.93 6.79 9.34
C SER A 276 16.86 8.20 8.78
N LEU A 277 17.25 9.20 9.57
CA LEU A 277 17.30 10.60 9.14
C LEU A 277 18.32 10.82 8.01
N GLN A 278 19.50 10.21 8.11
CA GLN A 278 20.54 10.33 7.08
C GLN A 278 20.09 9.69 5.76
N TRP A 279 19.53 8.49 5.80
CA TRP A 279 18.99 7.82 4.62
C TRP A 279 17.84 8.59 4.00
N THR A 280 16.91 9.09 4.83
CA THR A 280 15.77 9.88 4.37
C THR A 280 16.24 11.16 3.69
N LEU A 281 17.18 11.89 4.31
CA LEU A 281 17.75 13.12 3.74
C LEU A 281 18.57 12.86 2.47
N ALA A 282 19.35 11.78 2.41
CA ALA A 282 20.12 11.44 1.21
C ALA A 282 19.20 11.14 0.01
N LEU A 283 18.13 10.37 0.22
CA LEU A 283 17.12 10.10 -0.80
C LEU A 283 16.35 11.36 -1.20
N LEU A 284 16.04 12.23 -0.23
CA LEU A 284 15.36 13.49 -0.46
C LEU A 284 16.21 14.46 -1.30
N LEU A 285 17.49 14.61 -0.98
CA LEU A 285 18.44 15.43 -1.75
C LEU A 285 18.60 14.89 -3.17
N THR A 286 18.74 13.57 -3.32
CA THR A 286 18.79 12.93 -4.65
C THR A 286 17.51 13.22 -5.44
N SER A 287 16.35 13.15 -4.78
CA SER A 287 15.06 13.48 -5.40
C SER A 287 14.99 14.93 -5.86
N VAL A 288 15.49 15.88 -5.07
CA VAL A 288 15.56 17.30 -5.45
C VAL A 288 16.46 17.51 -6.68
N MET A 289 17.61 16.85 -6.73
CA MET A 289 18.54 16.93 -7.86
C MET A 289 17.92 16.41 -9.17
N LEU A 290 17.08 15.37 -9.10
CA LEU A 290 16.36 14.84 -10.27
C LEU A 290 15.08 15.61 -10.59
N TYR A 291 14.47 16.27 -9.61
CA TYR A 291 13.24 17.04 -9.79
C TYR A 291 13.43 18.26 -10.69
N ILE A 292 14.56 18.95 -10.57
CA ILE A 292 14.88 20.11 -11.43
C ILE A 292 14.92 19.72 -12.92
N PRO A 293 15.77 18.76 -13.36
CA PRO A 293 15.79 18.36 -14.77
C PRO A 293 14.48 17.71 -15.22
N ALA A 294 13.76 16.99 -14.33
CA ALA A 294 12.46 16.41 -14.67
C ALA A 294 11.39 17.46 -15.06
N ASN A 295 11.45 18.67 -14.48
CA ASN A 295 10.51 19.76 -14.81
C ASN A 295 10.95 20.61 -16.00
N ILE A 296 12.24 20.63 -16.32
CA ILE A 296 12.80 21.42 -17.43
C ILE A 296 12.74 20.62 -18.74
N LEU A 297 13.11 19.34 -18.69
CA LEU A 297 13.17 18.47 -19.86
C LEU A 297 11.76 18.13 -20.37
N PRO A 298 11.63 17.84 -21.68
CA PRO A 298 10.35 17.43 -22.24
C PRO A 298 9.85 16.16 -21.56
N ILE A 299 8.56 16.16 -21.26
CA ILE A 299 7.88 15.01 -20.66
C ILE A 299 7.14 14.19 -21.72
N MET A 300 6.70 14.85 -22.78
CA MET A 300 6.04 14.24 -23.93
C MET A 300 6.45 14.96 -25.21
N ILE A 301 6.64 14.20 -26.29
CA ILE A 301 6.79 14.71 -27.65
C ILE A 301 5.51 14.38 -28.39
N THR A 302 4.89 15.39 -28.99
CA THR A 302 3.74 15.22 -29.87
C THR A 302 4.22 15.42 -31.30
N GLU A 303 4.14 14.39 -32.13
CA GLU A 303 4.45 14.48 -33.56
C GLU A 303 3.16 14.68 -34.34
N VAL A 304 3.08 15.78 -35.10
CA VAL A 304 1.98 16.05 -36.03
C VAL A 304 2.56 16.18 -37.43
N LEU A 305 2.15 15.31 -38.37
CA LEU A 305 2.68 15.31 -39.76
C LEU A 305 4.22 15.23 -39.84
N GLY A 306 4.87 14.61 -38.85
CA GLY A 306 6.33 14.46 -38.77
C GLY A 306 7.07 15.67 -38.16
N ASP A 307 6.37 16.70 -37.69
CA ASP A 307 6.96 17.80 -36.91
C ASP A 307 6.91 17.47 -35.41
N PRO A 308 8.07 17.23 -34.75
CA PRO A 308 8.10 16.88 -33.33
C PRO A 308 8.01 18.12 -32.44
N GLN A 309 6.93 18.22 -31.66
CA GLN A 309 6.75 19.27 -30.66
C GLN A 309 6.97 18.73 -29.25
N ALA A 310 8.12 19.08 -28.68
CA ALA A 310 8.50 18.74 -27.32
C ALA A 310 7.80 19.66 -26.31
N SER A 311 7.07 19.08 -25.37
CA SER A 311 6.40 19.81 -24.29
C SER A 311 6.87 19.30 -22.92
N ASN A 312 7.30 20.22 -22.06
CA ASN A 312 7.47 19.93 -20.63
C ASN A 312 6.15 20.13 -19.87
N ILE A 313 6.14 19.76 -18.58
CA ILE A 313 4.94 19.84 -17.72
C ILE A 313 4.35 21.26 -17.73
N MET A 314 5.19 22.29 -17.56
CA MET A 314 4.75 23.68 -17.48
C MET A 314 4.18 24.18 -18.81
N SER A 315 4.84 23.89 -19.93
CA SER A 315 4.34 24.22 -21.27
C SER A 315 2.99 23.54 -21.54
N GLY A 316 2.82 22.29 -21.10
CA GLY A 316 1.54 21.58 -21.18
C GLY A 316 0.41 22.26 -20.39
N VAL A 317 0.71 22.72 -19.16
CA VAL A 317 -0.25 23.49 -18.34
C VAL A 317 -0.61 24.82 -19.02
N ILE A 318 0.38 25.56 -19.53
CA ILE A 318 0.17 26.85 -20.20
C ILE A 318 -0.67 26.69 -21.47
N LEU A 319 -0.41 25.64 -22.25
CA LEU A 319 -1.18 25.34 -23.47
C LEU A 319 -2.66 25.10 -23.14
N LEU A 320 -2.93 24.19 -22.20
CA LEU A 320 -4.31 23.88 -21.76
C LEU A 320 -5.03 25.08 -21.15
N TRP A 321 -4.29 25.96 -20.47
CA TRP A 321 -4.81 27.20 -19.93
C TRP A 321 -5.25 28.17 -21.04
N LYS A 322 -4.47 28.27 -22.12
CA LYS A 322 -4.81 29.11 -23.29
C LYS A 322 -6.00 28.54 -24.07
N ASP A 323 -6.11 27.22 -24.14
CA ASP A 323 -7.23 26.52 -24.80
C ASP A 323 -8.55 26.61 -23.99
N GLY A 324 -8.56 27.33 -22.85
CA GLY A 324 -9.75 27.56 -22.03
C GLY A 324 -10.10 26.39 -21.09
N SER A 325 -9.32 25.31 -21.09
CA SER A 325 -9.51 24.13 -20.25
C SER A 325 -8.93 24.28 -18.83
N TYR A 326 -9.25 25.40 -18.16
CA TYR A 326 -8.71 25.77 -16.85
C TYR A 326 -8.76 24.64 -15.79
N PRO A 327 -9.86 23.86 -15.66
CA PRO A 327 -9.91 22.80 -14.65
C PRO A 327 -8.86 21.69 -14.90
N VAL A 328 -8.63 21.32 -16.16
CA VAL A 328 -7.65 20.29 -16.52
C VAL A 328 -6.23 20.78 -16.26
N ALA A 329 -5.94 22.02 -16.66
CA ALA A 329 -4.65 22.66 -16.43
C ALA A 329 -4.31 22.74 -14.93
N MET A 330 -5.28 23.09 -14.08
CA MET A 330 -5.09 23.18 -12.63
C MET A 330 -4.81 21.81 -11.99
N VAL A 331 -5.51 20.76 -12.43
CA VAL A 331 -5.28 19.39 -11.94
C VAL A 331 -3.86 18.93 -12.25
N ILE A 332 -3.38 19.13 -13.48
CA ILE A 332 -2.01 18.76 -13.88
C ILE A 332 -0.98 19.57 -13.08
N PHE A 333 -1.15 20.89 -12.97
CA PHE A 333 -0.22 21.73 -12.21
C PHE A 333 -0.10 21.29 -10.74
N ILE A 334 -1.24 21.03 -10.10
CA ILE A 334 -1.29 20.59 -8.70
C ILE A 334 -0.64 19.21 -8.55
N ALA A 335 -0.99 18.25 -9.40
CA ALA A 335 -0.50 16.88 -9.32
C ALA A 335 1.01 16.78 -9.63
N SER A 336 1.49 17.49 -10.66
CA SER A 336 2.85 17.35 -11.16
C SER A 336 3.87 18.21 -10.42
N ILE A 337 3.49 19.41 -9.98
CA ILE A 337 4.44 20.38 -9.40
C ILE A 337 4.19 20.56 -7.90
N MET A 338 2.96 20.91 -7.53
CA MET A 338 2.65 21.27 -6.15
C MET A 338 2.72 20.07 -5.20
N VAL A 339 2.20 18.91 -5.60
CA VAL A 339 2.20 17.70 -4.77
C VAL A 339 3.63 17.19 -4.47
N PRO A 340 4.53 16.99 -5.46
CA PRO A 340 5.91 16.58 -5.19
C PRO A 340 6.71 17.60 -4.38
N THR A 341 6.55 18.90 -4.65
CA THR A 341 7.24 19.95 -3.88
C THR A 341 6.80 19.97 -2.42
N LEU A 342 5.49 19.94 -2.16
CA LEU A 342 4.96 19.85 -0.79
C LEU A 342 5.44 18.58 -0.09
N LYS A 343 5.47 17.44 -0.77
CA LYS A 343 5.99 16.17 -0.22
C LYS A 343 7.45 16.28 0.19
N ILE A 344 8.29 16.87 -0.68
CA ILE A 344 9.72 17.05 -0.41
C ILE A 344 9.92 17.96 0.82
N LEU A 345 9.23 19.11 0.84
CA LEU A 345 9.33 20.07 1.93
C LEU A 345 8.82 19.49 3.25
N ALA A 346 7.71 18.76 3.24
CA ALA A 346 7.13 18.17 4.44
C ALA A 346 8.03 17.07 5.04
N ILE A 347 8.60 16.17 4.23
CA ILE A 347 9.56 15.17 4.71
C ILE A 347 10.83 15.85 5.24
N GLY A 348 11.33 16.88 4.55
CA GLY A 348 12.47 17.67 4.99
C GLY A 348 12.22 18.34 6.34
N TRP A 349 11.03 18.92 6.53
CA TRP A 349 10.59 19.51 7.79
C TRP A 349 10.51 18.47 8.92
N LEU A 350 9.92 17.31 8.66
CA LEU A 350 9.84 16.20 9.62
C LEU A 350 11.24 15.70 10.01
N CYS A 351 12.18 15.62 9.06
CA CYS A 351 13.57 15.25 9.35
C CYS A 351 14.27 16.32 10.21
N TYR A 352 14.07 17.60 9.90
CA TYR A 352 14.61 18.71 10.67
C TYR A 352 14.09 18.66 12.11
N ASP A 353 12.77 18.52 12.29
CA ASP A 353 12.17 18.40 13.62
C ASP A 353 12.74 17.17 14.34
N ALA A 354 12.77 16.00 13.71
CA ALA A 354 13.27 14.76 14.29
C ALA A 354 14.79 14.75 14.61
N SER A 355 15.59 15.68 14.04
CA SER A 355 17.04 15.78 14.27
C SER A 355 17.47 16.36 15.63
N GLY A 356 16.55 16.98 16.38
CA GLY A 356 16.83 17.55 17.71
C GLY A 356 17.14 19.05 17.70
N ARG A 357 17.23 19.65 16.50
CA ARG A 357 17.48 21.08 16.30
C ARG A 357 16.21 21.95 16.32
N GLY A 358 15.03 21.32 16.32
CA GLY A 358 13.74 21.99 16.48
C GLY A 358 13.47 22.46 17.92
N LYS A 359 12.50 23.37 18.09
CA LYS A 359 12.04 23.81 19.42
C LYS A 359 11.52 22.60 20.23
N LYS A 360 11.51 22.71 21.57
CA LYS A 360 10.82 21.73 22.41
C LYS A 360 9.31 21.91 22.22
N ILE A 361 8.77 21.11 21.32
CA ILE A 361 7.39 21.11 20.87
C ILE A 361 6.51 20.35 21.86
N GLY A 362 5.36 20.93 22.22
CA GLY A 362 4.37 20.37 23.13
C GLY A 362 3.59 19.20 22.53
N ARG A 363 2.77 18.50 23.34
CA ARG A 363 2.03 17.29 22.92
C ARG A 363 1.11 17.52 21.70
N HIS A 364 0.41 18.65 21.66
CA HIS A 364 -0.53 18.99 20.58
C HIS A 364 0.16 19.22 19.23
N GLU A 365 1.31 19.88 19.23
CA GLU A 365 2.06 20.13 17.99
C GLU A 365 2.69 18.85 17.44
N ARG A 366 3.02 17.85 18.28
CA ARG A 366 3.49 16.53 17.81
C ARG A 366 2.39 15.72 17.13
N GLN A 367 1.16 15.81 17.62
CA GLN A 367 0.01 15.22 16.93
C GLN A 367 -0.14 15.83 15.54
N LYS A 368 0.06 17.15 15.39
CA LYS A 368 0.10 17.80 14.07
C LYS A 368 1.24 17.26 13.21
N MET A 369 2.45 17.08 13.74
CA MET A 369 3.56 16.51 12.96
C MET A 369 3.29 15.07 12.51
N HIS A 370 2.68 14.25 13.37
CA HIS A 370 2.24 12.91 13.00
C HIS A 370 1.17 12.95 11.90
N LEU A 371 0.19 13.87 12.00
CA LEU A 371 -0.81 14.06 10.96
C LEU A 371 -0.17 14.49 9.62
N VAL A 372 0.81 15.39 9.65
CA VAL A 372 1.58 15.77 8.46
C VAL A 372 2.28 14.55 7.86
N TYR A 373 2.91 13.71 8.67
CA TYR A 373 3.51 12.46 8.21
C TYR A 373 2.47 11.53 7.55
N GLU A 374 1.30 11.33 8.16
CA GLU A 374 0.24 10.48 7.62
C GLU A 374 -0.32 11.03 6.30
N VAL A 375 -0.50 12.34 6.19
CA VAL A 375 -0.91 13.01 4.95
C VAL A 375 0.16 12.85 3.87
N VAL A 376 1.44 13.01 4.20
CA VAL A 376 2.57 12.82 3.27
C VAL A 376 2.67 11.39 2.77
N GLU A 377 2.49 10.40 3.66
CA GLU A 377 2.48 8.98 3.30
C GLU A 377 1.29 8.65 2.38
N PHE A 378 0.10 9.19 2.71
CA PHE A 378 -1.09 9.02 1.89
C PHE A 378 -0.94 9.65 0.50
N VAL A 379 -0.57 10.93 0.43
CA VAL A 379 -0.38 11.67 -0.83
C VAL A 379 0.77 11.07 -1.66
N GLY A 380 1.76 10.47 -1.01
CA GLY A 380 2.99 10.02 -1.65
C GLY A 380 2.81 9.03 -2.80
N ARG A 381 1.77 8.19 -2.74
CA ARG A 381 1.41 7.23 -3.81
C ARG A 381 0.62 7.87 -4.95
N TRP A 382 -0.11 8.95 -4.70
CA TRP A 382 -0.86 9.69 -5.73
C TRP A 382 0.04 10.46 -6.70
N SER A 383 1.28 10.77 -6.31
CA SER A 383 2.25 11.42 -7.22
C SER A 383 2.59 10.57 -8.46
N MET A 384 2.26 9.26 -8.46
CA MET A 384 2.49 8.38 -9.62
C MET A 384 1.40 8.53 -10.71
N ILE A 385 0.31 9.25 -10.45
CA ILE A 385 -0.77 9.46 -11.43
C ILE A 385 -0.22 9.93 -12.77
N ASP A 386 0.65 10.94 -12.78
CA ASP A 386 1.11 11.56 -14.02
C ASP A 386 1.92 10.60 -14.90
N VAL A 387 2.74 9.74 -14.29
CA VAL A 387 3.51 8.72 -15.02
C VAL A 387 2.57 7.77 -15.73
N PHE A 388 1.47 7.38 -15.08
CA PHE A 388 0.44 6.55 -15.70
C PHE A 388 -0.38 7.31 -16.75
N VAL A 389 -0.73 8.58 -16.51
CA VAL A 389 -1.42 9.43 -17.51
C VAL A 389 -0.62 9.48 -18.80
N ILE A 390 0.69 9.72 -18.72
CA ILE A 390 1.56 9.78 -19.91
C ILE A 390 1.64 8.42 -20.60
N GLY A 391 1.81 7.34 -19.84
CA GLY A 391 1.84 5.99 -20.40
C GLY A 391 0.55 5.64 -21.14
N VAL A 392 -0.61 5.92 -20.54
CA VAL A 392 -1.92 5.71 -21.16
C VAL A 392 -2.08 6.60 -22.39
N LEU A 393 -1.77 7.89 -22.29
CA LEU A 393 -1.89 8.82 -23.41
C LEU A 393 -1.04 8.39 -24.61
N SER A 394 0.17 7.90 -24.36
CA SER A 394 1.06 7.39 -25.43
C SER A 394 0.52 6.14 -26.12
N ALA A 395 -0.20 5.30 -25.38
CA ALA A 395 -0.87 4.15 -25.96
C ALA A 395 -2.12 4.55 -26.76
N LEU A 396 -2.92 5.48 -26.24
CA LEU A 396 -4.21 5.88 -26.81
C LEU A 396 -4.08 6.81 -28.04
N VAL A 397 -3.16 7.78 -28.02
CA VAL A 397 -2.98 8.76 -29.11
C VAL A 397 -1.99 8.24 -30.14
N ARG A 398 -2.42 7.22 -30.87
CA ARG A 398 -1.70 6.72 -32.05
C ARG A 398 -2.65 6.65 -33.22
N ILE A 399 -2.80 7.78 -33.91
CA ILE A 399 -3.67 7.87 -35.09
C ILE A 399 -2.80 7.68 -36.34
N GLY A 400 -2.36 6.44 -36.57
CA GLY A 400 -1.52 6.10 -37.72
C GLY A 400 -0.29 7.00 -37.84
N ARG A 401 -0.05 7.57 -39.03
CA ARG A 401 1.06 8.52 -39.32
C ARG A 401 0.70 10.00 -39.12
N LEU A 402 -0.51 10.32 -38.66
CA LEU A 402 -0.99 11.70 -38.63
C LEU A 402 -0.66 12.41 -37.32
N MET A 403 -0.87 11.74 -36.19
CA MET A 403 -0.56 12.25 -34.86
C MET A 403 -0.18 11.12 -33.90
N SER A 404 0.93 11.30 -33.21
CA SER A 404 1.41 10.38 -32.18
C SER A 404 2.02 11.11 -31.00
N VAL A 405 1.78 10.58 -29.79
CA VAL A 405 2.32 11.11 -28.55
C VAL A 405 3.23 10.08 -27.90
N TYR A 406 4.47 10.46 -27.60
CA TYR A 406 5.43 9.59 -26.95
C TYR A 406 5.92 10.22 -25.65
N PRO A 407 6.16 9.42 -24.58
CA PRO A 407 6.85 9.92 -23.40
C PRO A 407 8.28 10.35 -23.79
N ASP A 408 8.92 11.20 -23.00
CA ASP A 408 10.35 11.53 -23.17
C ASP A 408 11.09 11.42 -21.83
N ILE A 409 12.39 11.71 -21.81
CA ILE A 409 13.29 11.50 -20.65
C ILE A 409 12.80 12.19 -19.38
N GLY A 410 12.08 13.31 -19.49
CA GLY A 410 11.45 13.98 -18.36
C GLY A 410 10.48 13.08 -17.60
N ALA A 411 9.76 12.19 -18.29
CA ALA A 411 8.81 11.26 -17.66
C ALA A 411 9.54 10.20 -16.81
N ILE A 412 10.68 9.70 -17.27
CA ILE A 412 11.50 8.73 -16.53
C ILE A 412 12.11 9.40 -15.30
N LEU A 413 12.68 10.60 -15.44
CA LEU A 413 13.23 11.35 -14.32
C LEU A 413 12.16 11.68 -13.28
N PHE A 414 10.97 12.08 -13.74
CA PHE A 414 9.83 12.34 -12.86
C PHE A 414 9.39 11.08 -12.10
N ALA A 415 9.29 9.94 -12.79
CA ALA A 415 8.99 8.65 -12.14
C ALA A 415 10.03 8.28 -11.07
N MET A 416 11.32 8.54 -11.33
CA MET A 416 12.39 8.31 -10.36
C MET A 416 12.25 9.21 -9.12
N VAL A 417 11.89 10.50 -9.28
CA VAL A 417 11.61 11.39 -8.14
C VAL A 417 10.47 10.85 -7.29
N VAL A 418 9.37 10.41 -7.91
CA VAL A 418 8.22 9.86 -7.20
C VAL A 418 8.60 8.61 -6.41
N ILE A 419 9.34 7.68 -7.03
CA ILE A 419 9.81 6.45 -6.38
C ILE A 419 10.77 6.78 -5.22
N LEU A 420 11.76 7.64 -5.43
CA LEU A 420 12.73 8.00 -4.40
C LEU A 420 12.08 8.71 -3.21
N THR A 421 11.14 9.63 -3.46
CA THR A 421 10.39 10.30 -2.37
C THR A 421 9.47 9.34 -1.62
N MET A 422 8.94 8.31 -2.29
CA MET A 422 8.16 7.26 -1.62
C MET A 422 9.06 6.38 -0.73
N ILE A 423 10.23 5.97 -1.24
CA ILE A 423 11.21 5.21 -0.44
C ILE A 423 11.72 6.07 0.73
N ALA A 424 11.96 7.37 0.52
CA ALA A 424 12.37 8.30 1.58
C ALA A 424 11.34 8.31 2.73
N ALA A 425 10.04 8.44 2.40
CA ALA A 425 8.98 8.37 3.39
C ALA A 425 8.95 7.03 4.14
N MET A 426 9.14 5.90 3.45
CA MET A 426 9.21 4.57 4.08
C MET A 426 10.46 4.35 4.95
N MET A 427 11.53 5.12 4.73
CA MET A 427 12.77 5.04 5.50
C MET A 427 12.73 5.90 6.77
N PHE A 428 11.92 6.94 6.77
CA PHE A 428 11.65 7.77 7.94
C PHE A 428 11.01 6.92 9.06
N ASP A 429 11.48 7.08 10.30
CA ASP A 429 10.92 6.38 11.46
C ASP A 429 10.04 7.36 12.26
N PRO A 430 8.70 7.29 12.14
CA PRO A 430 7.79 8.26 12.76
C PRO A 430 7.86 8.25 14.29
N ARG A 431 8.36 7.17 14.89
CA ARG A 431 8.55 7.05 16.35
C ARG A 431 9.57 8.06 16.89
N LEU A 432 10.52 8.52 16.06
CA LEU A 432 11.48 9.56 16.43
C LEU A 432 10.82 10.91 16.77
N LEU A 433 9.64 11.19 16.21
CA LEU A 433 8.84 12.38 16.57
C LEU A 433 8.35 12.32 18.02
N TRP A 434 8.31 11.14 18.63
CA TRP A 434 7.72 10.89 19.95
C TRP A 434 8.73 10.57 21.04
N ASP A 435 9.97 10.22 20.69
CA ASP A 435 11.03 9.81 21.64
C ASP A 435 11.49 10.92 22.61
N ARG A 436 11.17 12.18 22.33
CA ARG A 436 11.57 13.31 23.19
C ARG A 436 10.64 13.58 24.38
N THR A 437 9.68 12.70 24.65
CA THR A 437 8.90 12.79 25.91
C THR A 437 9.78 12.38 27.08
N ARG A 438 10.11 13.34 27.96
CA ARG A 438 10.22 13.00 29.38
C ARG A 438 8.81 12.60 29.85
N PRO A 439 8.67 11.64 30.77
CA PRO A 439 7.43 11.49 31.50
C PRO A 439 7.19 12.81 32.25
N GLU A 440 6.26 13.62 31.78
CA GLU A 440 5.54 14.49 32.71
C GLU A 440 4.79 13.51 33.59
N LEU A 441 5.29 13.33 34.82
CA LEU A 441 4.47 12.84 35.91
C LEU A 441 3.20 13.68 35.85
N THR A 442 2.09 13.05 35.44
CA THR A 442 0.76 13.50 35.83
C THR A 442 0.76 13.44 37.36
N ASN A 443 1.21 14.54 37.96
CA ASN A 443 0.73 14.91 39.27
C ASN A 443 -0.69 15.41 39.05
N GLU A 444 -1.59 14.91 39.90
CA GLU A 444 -3.02 15.20 40.04
C GLU A 444 -3.97 14.27 39.28
#